data_AF-A0A0A8ZMQ4-F1
#
_entry.id   AF-A0A0A8ZMQ4-F1
#
_cell.length_a   1.000
_cell.length_b   1.000
_cell.length_c   1.000
_cell.angle_alpha   90.00
_cell.angle_beta   90.00
_cell.angle_gamma   90.00
#
_symmetry.space_group_name_H-M   'P 1'
#
loop_
_entity.id
_entity.type
_entity.pdbx_description
1 polymer ?
#
loop_
_entity_poly.entity_id
_entity_poly.type
_entity_poly.pdbx_seq_one_letter_code
_entity_poly.pdbx_strand_id
1 'polypeptide(L)'
;MCLDPDILVRDCWEDGEWNIEFRRSLNSSEMAIWEELLGKLQNIRLDESEDIVFWALDKSLTYTTRSLYRFLSFGGIISKETKHLWKAKLPLKIKVFLWQMVIVT
;
A
#
# COMPACT_ATOMS: atom_id res chain seq x y z
N MET A 1 -6.17 10.56 -12.40
CA MET A 1 -6.00 11.99 -12.07
C MET A 1 -4.90 12.56 -12.94
N CYS A 2 -3.75 11.89 -13.06
CA CYS A 2 -2.83 12.11 -14.19
C CYS A 2 -3.49 11.79 -15.55
N LEU A 3 -3.12 12.53 -16.60
CA LEU A 3 -3.58 12.36 -17.98
C LEU A 3 -3.19 10.98 -18.49
N ASP A 4 -1.90 10.69 -18.47
CA ASP A 4 -1.30 9.41 -18.85
C ASP A 4 -1.18 8.50 -17.60
N PRO A 5 -1.86 7.35 -17.55
CA PRO A 5 -1.74 6.43 -16.43
C PRO A 5 -0.50 5.54 -16.49
N ASP A 6 0.18 5.48 -17.63
CA ASP A 6 1.33 4.60 -17.88
C ASP A 6 2.67 5.36 -17.78
N ILE A 7 2.64 6.68 -17.58
CA ILE A 7 3.84 7.51 -17.37
C ILE A 7 4.59 7.08 -16.10
N LEU A 8 5.92 7.02 -16.19
CA LEU A 8 6.76 6.74 -15.04
C LEU A 8 7.01 8.01 -14.24
N VAL A 9 7.15 7.88 -12.91
CA VAL A 9 7.45 9.01 -12.03
C VAL A 9 8.72 9.75 -12.45
N ARG A 10 9.75 9.03 -12.91
CA ARG A 10 10.99 9.60 -13.43
C ARG A 10 10.78 10.53 -14.64
N ASP A 11 9.79 10.22 -15.48
CA ASP A 11 9.53 10.98 -16.71
C ASP A 11 8.71 12.25 -16.40
N CYS A 12 8.08 12.32 -15.22
CA CYS A 12 7.42 13.51 -14.72
C CYS A 12 8.37 14.53 -14.06
N TRP A 13 9.67 14.23 -13.94
CA TRP A 13 10.65 15.13 -13.33
C TRP A 13 11.59 15.65 -14.42
N GLU A 14 11.33 16.87 -14.88
CA GLU A 14 12.02 17.51 -16.00
C GLU A 14 12.61 18.84 -15.54
N ASP A 15 13.90 19.07 -15.82
CA ASP A 15 14.61 20.34 -15.54
C ASP A 15 14.49 20.89 -14.11
N GLY A 16 14.29 20.01 -13.12
CA GLY A 16 14.17 20.38 -11.72
C GLY A 16 12.75 20.73 -11.26
N GLU A 17 11.74 20.48 -12.10
CA GLU A 17 10.33 20.65 -11.76
C GLU A 17 9.51 19.38 -12.02
N TRP A 18 8.42 19.23 -11.25
CA TRP A 18 7.45 18.15 -11.44
C TRP A 18 6.41 18.56 -12.49
N ASN A 19 6.45 17.91 -13.65
CA ASN A 19 5.53 18.12 -14.76
C ASN A 19 4.51 16.97 -14.82
N ILE A 20 3.37 17.13 -14.14
CA ILE A 20 2.27 16.15 -14.15
C ILE A 20 1.01 16.80 -14.72
N GLU A 21 0.59 16.33 -15.89
CA GLU A 21 -0.68 16.76 -16.47
C GLU A 21 -1.85 16.03 -15.83
N PHE A 22 -2.92 16.76 -15.50
CA PHE A 22 -4.13 16.20 -14.91
C PHE A 22 -5.30 16.14 -15.91
N ARG A 23 -6.10 15.07 -15.86
CA ARG A 23 -7.32 14.90 -16.72
C ARG A 23 -8.40 15.95 -16.48
N ARG A 24 -8.34 16.63 -15.34
CA ARG A 24 -9.23 17.72 -14.93
C ARG A 24 -8.47 18.65 -14.01
N SER A 25 -8.98 19.86 -13.85
CA SER A 25 -8.49 20.77 -12.83
C SER A 25 -8.65 20.19 -11.43
N LEU A 26 -7.67 20.46 -10.57
CA LEU A 26 -7.74 20.18 -9.14
C LEU A 26 -8.63 21.24 -8.47
N ASN A 27 -9.43 20.81 -7.50
CA ASN A 27 -10.13 21.75 -6.63
C ASN A 27 -9.18 22.28 -5.53
N SER A 28 -9.65 23.18 -4.68
CA SER A 28 -8.81 23.81 -3.64
C SER A 28 -8.23 22.82 -2.61
N SER A 29 -8.97 21.79 -2.20
CA SER A 29 -8.46 20.81 -1.25
C SER A 29 -7.45 19.86 -1.90
N GLU A 30 -7.69 19.47 -3.14
CA GLU A 30 -6.74 18.65 -3.92
C GLU A 30 -5.45 19.41 -4.22
N MET A 31 -5.55 20.71 -4.52
CA MET A 31 -4.38 21.56 -4.74
C MET A 31 -3.51 21.68 -3.48
N ALA A 32 -4.12 21.82 -2.29
CA ALA A 32 -3.37 21.83 -1.04
C ALA A 32 -2.62 20.51 -0.78
N ILE A 33 -3.24 19.38 -1.08
CA ILE A 33 -2.61 18.06 -0.98
C ILE A 33 -1.46 17.92 -2.00
N TRP A 34 -1.66 18.45 -3.21
CA TRP A 34 -0.63 18.47 -4.25
C TRP A 34 0.59 19.30 -3.84
N GLU A 35 0.39 20.49 -3.28
CA GLU A 35 1.48 21.33 -2.75
C GLU A 35 2.22 20.65 -1.59
N GLU A 36 1.51 19.98 -0.67
CA GLU A 36 2.12 19.22 0.41
C GLU A 36 3.00 18.08 -0.14
N LEU A 37 2.52 17.38 -1.17
CA LEU A 37 3.28 16.34 -1.85
C LEU A 37 4.54 16.91 -2.50
N LEU A 38 4.44 18.00 -3.27
CA LEU A 38 5.59 18.65 -3.88
C LEU A 38 6.63 19.10 -2.84
N GLY A 39 6.18 19.63 -1.69
CA GLY A 39 7.06 19.97 -0.57
C GLY A 39 7.83 18.77 0.01
N LYS A 40 7.19 17.58 0.06
CA LYS A 40 7.88 16.34 0.47
C LYS A 40 8.89 15.88 -0.58
N LEU A 41 8.54 16.01 -1.86
CA LEU A 41 9.38 15.58 -2.98
C LEU A 41 10.62 16.47 -3.18
N GLN A 42 10.58 17.75 -2.80
CA GLN A 42 11.74 18.67 -2.91
C GLN A 42 13.01 18.15 -2.23
N ASN A 43 12.89 17.33 -1.18
CA ASN A 43 14.03 16.78 -0.46
C ASN A 43 14.49 15.42 -1.01
N ILE A 44 13.81 14.89 -2.03
CA ILE A 44 14.13 13.61 -2.65
C ILE A 44 15.04 13.87 -3.85
N ARG A 45 16.12 13.10 -3.95
CA ARG A 45 16.98 13.07 -5.13
C ARG A 45 16.72 11.78 -5.87
N LEU A 46 16.18 11.89 -7.08
CA LEU A 46 16.03 10.76 -7.98
C LEU A 46 17.42 10.36 -8.52
N ASP A 47 17.59 9.07 -8.76
CA ASP A 47 18.75 8.52 -9.47
C ASP A 47 18.27 7.71 -10.69
N GLU A 48 19.21 7.22 -11.48
CA GLU A 48 18.91 6.43 -12.68
C GLU A 48 18.69 4.94 -12.38
N SER A 49 18.65 4.54 -11.10
CA SER A 49 18.46 3.14 -10.74
C SER A 49 17.02 2.69 -10.97
N GLU A 50 16.83 1.40 -11.22
CA GLU A 50 15.49 0.82 -11.30
C GLU A 50 14.82 0.84 -9.93
N ASP A 51 13.52 1.14 -9.91
CA ASP A 51 12.72 1.10 -8.69
C ASP A 51 12.72 -0.31 -8.08
N ILE A 52 13.02 -0.39 -6.79
CA ILE A 52 13.03 -1.65 -6.03
C ILE A 52 11.88 -1.63 -5.04
N VAL A 53 10.96 -2.59 -5.17
CA VAL A 53 9.87 -2.79 -4.21
C VAL A 53 10.34 -3.70 -3.09
N PHE A 54 10.24 -3.23 -1.84
CA PHE A 54 10.53 -4.02 -0.66
C PHE A 54 9.32 -4.14 0.27
N TRP A 55 9.19 -5.30 0.93
CA TRP A 55 8.15 -5.55 1.89
C TRP A 55 8.51 -4.97 3.26
N ALA A 56 8.26 -3.67 3.45
CA ALA A 56 8.61 -2.91 4.66
C ALA A 56 8.00 -3.45 5.97
N LEU A 57 6.98 -4.31 5.86
CA LEU A 57 6.26 -4.89 7.01
C LEU A 57 6.96 -6.14 7.58
N ASP A 58 8.06 -6.59 6.99
CA ASP A 58 8.90 -7.68 7.48
C ASP A 58 10.39 -7.31 7.42
N LYS A 59 11.17 -7.75 8.42
CA LYS A 59 12.61 -7.48 8.48
C LYS A 59 13.39 -8.10 7.32
N SER A 60 12.88 -9.17 6.71
CA SER A 60 13.48 -9.79 5.53
C SER A 60 13.29 -8.98 4.24
N LEU A 61 12.50 -7.90 4.28
CA LEU A 61 12.13 -7.08 3.12
C LEU A 61 11.45 -7.87 1.99
N THR A 62 11.10 -9.13 2.23
CA THR A 62 10.56 -10.05 1.23
C THR A 62 9.10 -10.33 1.51
N TYR A 63 8.28 -10.22 0.47
CA TYR A 63 6.88 -10.57 0.57
C TYR A 63 6.70 -12.09 0.65
N THR A 64 5.87 -12.54 1.59
CA THR A 64 5.32 -13.89 1.61
C THR A 64 3.87 -13.80 2.10
N THR A 65 3.03 -14.76 1.73
CA THR A 65 1.68 -14.87 2.30
C THR A 65 1.71 -14.89 3.83
N ARG A 66 2.73 -15.55 4.42
CA ARG A 66 2.94 -15.60 5.87
C ARG A 66 3.27 -14.23 6.47
N SER A 67 4.17 -13.45 5.87
CA SER A 67 4.56 -12.14 6.40
C SER A 67 3.40 -11.14 6.31
N LEU A 68 2.58 -11.21 5.25
CA LEU A 68 1.32 -10.48 5.15
C LEU A 68 0.36 -10.82 6.29
N TYR A 69 0.01 -12.11 6.45
CA TYR A 69 -0.91 -12.50 7.51
C TYR A 69 -0.37 -12.22 8.91
N ARG A 70 0.96 -12.31 9.12
CA ARG A 70 1.58 -11.94 10.40
C ARG A 70 1.38 -10.46 10.69
N PHE A 71 1.54 -9.59 9.70
CA PHE A 71 1.28 -8.17 9.87
C PHE A 71 -0.20 -7.91 10.19
N LEU A 72 -1.11 -8.49 9.41
CA LEU A 72 -2.55 -8.28 9.59
C LEU A 72 -3.07 -8.81 10.94
N SER A 73 -2.51 -9.91 11.45
CA SER A 73 -2.95 -10.55 12.70
C SER A 73 -2.18 -10.09 13.95
N PHE A 74 -1.84 -8.80 14.04
CA PHE A 74 -1.10 -8.21 15.17
C PHE A 74 0.19 -8.98 15.53
N GLY A 75 0.98 -9.37 14.53
CA GLY A 75 2.21 -10.12 14.73
C GLY A 75 2.06 -11.64 14.67
N GLY A 76 0.95 -12.17 14.14
CA GLY A 76 0.71 -13.61 14.04
C GLY A 76 0.01 -14.20 15.26
N ILE A 77 -0.70 -13.38 16.05
CA ILE A 77 -1.36 -13.83 17.26
C ILE A 77 -2.57 -14.68 16.88
N ILE A 78 -2.49 -15.97 17.19
CA ILE A 78 -3.62 -16.89 17.05
C ILE A 78 -4.54 -16.67 18.26
N SER A 79 -5.63 -15.94 18.03
CA SER A 79 -6.65 -15.67 19.04
C SER A 79 -7.39 -16.95 19.47
N LYS A 80 -8.06 -16.94 20.63
CA LYS A 80 -8.85 -18.11 21.07
C LYS A 80 -10.04 -18.33 20.13
N GLU A 81 -10.62 -17.25 19.64
CA GLU A 81 -11.75 -17.17 18.71
C GLU A 81 -11.39 -17.87 17.39
N THR A 82 -10.21 -17.60 16.82
CA THR A 82 -9.74 -18.30 15.62
C THR A 82 -9.59 -19.81 15.86
N LYS A 83 -9.08 -20.25 17.02
CA LYS A 83 -9.02 -21.68 17.36
C LYS A 83 -10.40 -22.32 17.44
N HIS A 84 -11.38 -21.65 18.04
CA HIS A 84 -12.76 -22.15 18.13
C HIS A 84 -13.42 -22.21 16.74
N LEU A 85 -13.20 -21.19 15.91
CA LEU A 85 -13.70 -21.12 14.55
C LEU A 85 -13.24 -22.31 13.69
N TRP A 86 -11.94 -22.64 13.75
CA TRP A 86 -11.40 -23.76 12.99
C TRP A 86 -11.91 -25.12 13.48
N LYS A 87 -12.22 -25.25 14.77
CA LYS A 87 -12.83 -26.46 15.37
C LYS A 87 -14.35 -26.58 15.11
N ALA A 88 -15.04 -25.50 14.77
CA ALA A 88 -16.48 -25.53 14.53
C ALA A 88 -16.84 -26.46 13.36
N LYS A 89 -18.00 -27.12 13.40
CA LYS A 89 -18.51 -27.95 12.29
C LYS A 89 -19.20 -27.09 11.23
N LEU A 90 -18.46 -26.17 10.63
CA LEU A 90 -18.93 -25.28 9.56
C LEU A 90 -18.26 -25.63 8.22
N PRO A 91 -18.93 -25.38 7.09
CA PRO A 91 -18.29 -25.41 5.77
C PRO A 91 -17.07 -24.49 5.72
N LEU A 92 -16.03 -24.93 5.00
CA LEU A 92 -14.74 -24.23 4.93
C LEU A 92 -14.90 -22.76 4.47
N LYS A 93 -15.77 -22.51 3.50
CA LYS A 93 -16.05 -21.16 2.97
C LYS A 93 -16.51 -20.19 4.06
N ILE A 94 -17.35 -20.66 4.99
CA ILE A 94 -17.85 -19.85 6.11
C ILE A 94 -16.73 -19.60 7.12
N LYS A 95 -15.91 -20.61 7.42
CA LYS A 95 -14.75 -20.45 8.32
C LYS A 95 -13.76 -19.42 7.81
N VAL A 96 -13.42 -19.48 6.51
CA VAL A 96 -12.48 -18.53 5.90
C VAL A 96 -13.03 -17.11 5.96
N PHE A 97 -14.31 -16.91 5.62
CA PHE A 97 -14.95 -15.60 5.67
C PHE A 97 -14.95 -15.01 7.10
N LEU A 98 -15.35 -15.80 8.10
CA LEU A 98 -15.35 -15.36 9.50
C LEU A 98 -13.92 -15.09 10.01
N TRP A 99 -12.93 -15.86 9.57
CA TRP A 99 -11.53 -15.65 9.94
C TRP A 99 -10.97 -14.34 9.38
N GLN A 100 -11.32 -13.99 8.14
CA GLN A 100 -10.94 -12.72 7.53
C GLN A 100 -11.55 -11.53 8.27
N MET A 101 -12.80 -11.62 8.72
CA MET A 101 -13.41 -10.58 9.55
C MET A 101 -12.61 -10.34 10.83
N VAL A 102 -12.14 -11.39 11.49
CA VAL A 102 -11.37 -11.30 12.75
C VAL A 102 -9.96 -10.72 12.55
N ILE A 103 -9.37 -10.84 11.37
CA ILE A 103 -8.01 -10.32 11.09
C ILE A 103 -8.04 -8.87 10.57
N VAL A 104 -9.15 -8.40 10.03
CA VAL A 104 -9.25 -7.07 9.39
C VAL A 104 -9.79 -5.99 10.35
N THR A 105 -10.38 -6.38 11.48
CA THR A 105 -10.73 -5.50 12.62
C THR A 105 -9.68 -5.57 13.71
#